data_AF-A0A1Y4HV48-F1
#
_entry.id   AF-A0A1Y4HV48-F1
#
_cell.length_a   1.000
_cell.length_b   1.000
_cell.length_c   1.000
_cell.angle_alpha   90.00
_cell.angle_beta   90.00
_cell.angle_gamma   90.00
#
_symmetry.space_group_name_H-M   'P 1'
#
loop_
_entity.id
_entity.type
_entity.pdbx_description
1 polymer ?
#
loop_
_entity_poly.entity_id
_entity_poly.type
_entity_poly.pdbx_seq_one_letter_code
_entity_poly.pdbx_strand_id
1 'polypeptide(L)'
;MRLSNFELLRIVAMLMVVNLHTFFQPETLSINDLTVGTLADYFREATSISAVNLFVVISGYFSIKWRLKSFASLIFQVFFWVFALYTLLLFLGEIDFSLKTFLVRLNFVVTAYWFITAYIGLYLLAPLLNMHSKYMNVIGGVKNIYYI
;
A
#
# COMPACT_ATOMS: atom_id res chain seq x y z
N MET A 1 22.75 9.69 5.11
CA MET A 1 22.26 11.05 4.79
C MET A 1 20.75 11.00 4.68
N ARG A 2 20.05 11.96 5.31
CA ARG A 2 18.59 12.11 5.23
C ARG A 2 18.29 12.91 3.96
N LEU A 3 17.61 12.32 2.98
CA LEU A 3 17.31 12.98 1.71
C LEU A 3 15.93 13.65 1.78
N SER A 4 15.89 14.95 2.03
CA SER A 4 14.68 15.78 2.12
C SER A 4 13.77 15.65 0.89
N ASN A 5 14.35 15.54 -0.31
CA ASN A 5 13.60 15.37 -1.55
C ASN A 5 12.73 14.10 -1.56
N PHE A 6 13.21 13.00 -0.98
CA PHE A 6 12.45 11.75 -0.90
C PHE A 6 11.38 11.79 0.19
N GLU A 7 11.59 12.55 1.27
CA GLU A 7 10.55 12.78 2.27
C GLU A 7 9.41 13.63 1.69
N LEU A 8 9.74 14.68 0.93
CA LEU A 8 8.75 15.49 0.22
C LEU A 8 7.96 14.64 -0.79
N LEU A 9 8.64 13.82 -1.58
CA LEU A 9 8.00 12.93 -2.54
C LEU A 9 7.05 11.93 -1.86
N ARG A 10 7.40 11.45 -0.66
CA ARG A 10 6.53 10.57 0.13
C ARG A 10 5.26 11.29 0.58
N ILE A 11 5.36 12.54 1.02
CA ILE A 11 4.20 13.35 1.43
C ILE A 11 3.28 13.61 0.23
N VAL A 12 3.84 14.00 -0.91
CA VAL A 12 3.07 14.22 -2.14
C VAL A 12 2.36 12.93 -2.57
N ALA A 13 3.05 11.79 -2.49
CA ALA A 13 2.45 10.50 -2.81
C ALA A 13 1.31 10.13 -1.84
N MET A 14 1.44 10.40 -0.53
CA MET A 14 0.33 10.22 0.44
C MET A 14 -0.89 11.08 0.09
N LEU A 15 -0.69 12.34 -0.31
CA LEU A 15 -1.79 13.22 -0.71
C LEU A 15 -2.51 12.70 -1.97
N MET A 16 -1.75 12.18 -2.95
CA MET A 16 -2.33 11.56 -4.14
C MET A 16 -3.13 10.28 -3.83
N VAL A 17 -2.73 9.51 -2.81
CA VAL A 17 -3.52 8.35 -2.35
C VAL A 17 -4.87 8.80 -1.78
N VAL A 18 -4.88 9.85 -0.94
CA VAL A 18 -6.14 10.41 -0.43
C VAL A 18 -6.99 10.96 -1.57
N ASN A 19 -6.36 11.62 -2.55
CA ASN A 19 -7.01 12.16 -3.72
C ASN A 19 -7.73 11.08 -4.55
N LEU A 20 -7.15 9.88 -4.66
CA LEU A 20 -7.79 8.71 -5.28
C LEU A 20 -9.03 8.27 -4.50
N HIS A 21 -8.96 8.20 -3.17
CA HIS A 21 -10.09 7.74 -2.34
C HIS A 21 -11.25 8.74 -2.24
N THR A 22 -11.02 10.01 -2.53
CA THR A 22 -12.09 11.02 -2.66
C THR A 22 -12.84 10.94 -4.00
N PHE A 23 -12.34 10.13 -4.94
CA PHE A 23 -12.96 9.95 -6.24
C PHE A 23 -14.04 8.88 -6.15
N PHE A 24 -15.28 9.27 -6.46
CA PHE A 24 -16.43 8.38 -6.54
C PHE A 24 -16.93 8.43 -7.98
N GLN A 25 -16.48 7.48 -8.81
CA GLN A 25 -16.84 7.48 -10.24
C GLN A 25 -18.28 6.99 -10.41
N PRO A 26 -19.16 7.73 -11.13
CA PRO A 26 -20.43 7.18 -11.58
C PRO A 26 -20.16 6.12 -12.65
N GLU A 27 -20.70 4.91 -12.46
CA GLU A 27 -20.40 3.69 -13.26
C GLU A 27 -20.80 3.73 -14.74
N THR A 28 -21.23 4.85 -15.31
CA THR A 28 -21.73 4.88 -16.70
C THR A 28 -21.36 6.18 -17.41
N LEU A 29 -20.18 6.24 -18.02
CA LEU A 29 -19.88 7.24 -19.04
C LEU A 29 -19.84 6.55 -20.40
N SER A 30 -20.88 6.78 -21.18
CA SER A 30 -20.92 6.42 -22.59
C SER A 30 -19.78 7.14 -23.31
N ILE A 31 -19.13 6.47 -24.27
CA ILE A 31 -18.01 7.01 -25.06
C ILE A 31 -18.42 8.32 -25.78
N ASN A 32 -19.73 8.54 -25.95
CA ASN A 32 -20.30 9.73 -26.56
C ASN A 32 -20.38 10.97 -25.63
N ASP A 33 -20.16 10.83 -24.31
CA ASP A 33 -20.25 11.90 -23.31
C ASP A 33 -18.88 12.35 -22.76
N LEU A 34 -17.80 12.11 -23.51
CA LEU A 34 -16.43 12.50 -23.16
C LEU A 34 -16.29 14.04 -23.14
N THR A 35 -16.51 14.63 -21.97
CA THR A 35 -16.26 16.04 -21.69
C THR A 35 -14.82 16.24 -21.19
N VAL A 36 -14.32 17.48 -21.28
CA VAL A 36 -13.01 17.86 -20.72
C VAL A 36 -12.91 17.50 -19.23
N GLY A 37 -14.03 17.57 -18.48
CA GLY A 37 -14.11 17.16 -17.08
C GLY A 37 -13.81 15.66 -16.91
N THR A 38 -14.44 14.80 -17.70
CA THR A 38 -14.19 13.35 -17.63
C THR A 38 -12.75 12.98 -17.97
N LEU A 39 -12.12 13.64 -18.94
CA LEU A 39 -10.71 13.42 -19.26
C LEU A 39 -9.78 13.83 -18.12
N ALA A 40 -10.07 14.95 -17.45
CA ALA A 40 -9.30 15.40 -16.29
C ALA A 40 -9.42 14.42 -15.12
N ASP A 41 -10.60 13.85 -14.90
CA ASP A 41 -10.84 12.83 -13.89
C ASP A 41 -10.06 11.53 -14.18
N TYR A 42 -10.09 11.04 -15.42
CA TYR A 42 -9.27 9.89 -15.81
C TYR A 42 -7.76 10.16 -15.66
N PHE A 43 -7.29 11.35 -16.03
CA PHE A 43 -5.89 11.73 -15.85
C PHE A 43 -5.50 11.78 -14.37
N ARG A 44 -6.36 12.34 -13.53
CA ARG A 44 -6.19 12.39 -12.09
C ARG A 44 -6.15 10.99 -11.49
N GLU A 45 -7.04 10.10 -11.91
CA GLU A 45 -7.09 8.71 -11.46
C GLU A 45 -5.80 7.96 -11.84
N ALA A 46 -5.40 8.00 -13.12
CA ALA A 46 -4.20 7.33 -13.61
C ALA A 46 -2.92 7.82 -12.91
N THR A 47 -2.83 9.12 -12.65
CA THR A 47 -1.71 9.72 -11.91
C THR A 47 -1.71 9.26 -10.45
N SER A 48 -2.89 9.20 -9.82
CA SER A 48 -3.01 8.83 -8.42
C SER A 48 -2.71 7.34 -8.18
N ILE A 49 -3.15 6.44 -9.07
CA ILE A 49 -2.80 5.00 -9.01
C ILE A 49 -1.29 4.80 -9.09
N SER A 50 -0.61 5.50 -10.00
CA SER A 50 0.85 5.45 -10.14
C SER A 50 1.57 5.98 -8.88
N ALA A 51 1.02 7.02 -8.26
CA ALA A 51 1.54 7.60 -7.02
C ALA A 51 1.44 6.63 -5.83
N VAL A 52 0.43 5.75 -5.76
CA VAL A 52 0.37 4.72 -4.71
C VAL A 52 1.54 3.75 -4.84
N ASN A 53 1.88 3.31 -6.05
CA ASN A 53 3.04 2.43 -6.27
C ASN A 53 4.34 3.12 -5.84
N LEU A 54 4.49 4.39 -6.17
CA LEU A 54 5.63 5.20 -5.75
C LEU A 54 5.69 5.34 -4.23
N PHE A 55 4.56 5.57 -3.56
CA PHE A 55 4.45 5.63 -2.11
C PHE A 55 4.91 4.31 -1.46
N VAL A 56 4.46 3.17 -1.99
CA VAL A 56 4.81 1.83 -1.51
C VAL A 56 6.32 1.59 -1.67
N VAL A 57 6.89 1.89 -2.84
CA VAL A 57 8.32 1.71 -3.11
C VAL A 57 9.18 2.64 -2.24
N ILE A 58 8.86 3.93 -2.12
CA ILE A 58 9.64 4.87 -1.29
C ILE A 58 9.54 4.49 0.19
N SER A 59 8.37 4.05 0.64
CA SER A 59 8.16 3.54 2.00
C SER A 59 8.93 2.25 2.25
N GLY A 60 9.10 1.41 1.23
CA GLY A 60 9.90 0.20 1.34
C GLY A 60 11.41 0.44 1.31
N TYR A 61 11.85 1.17 0.29
CA TYR A 61 13.25 1.39 -0.04
C TYR A 61 14.01 2.20 1.04
N PHE A 62 13.40 3.26 1.57
CA PHE A 62 14.06 4.12 2.58
C PHE A 62 13.77 3.74 4.03
N SER A 63 12.73 2.94 4.31
CA SER A 63 12.28 2.69 5.68
C SER A 63 12.37 1.24 6.17
N ILE A 64 12.69 0.24 5.34
CA ILE A 64 12.67 -1.15 5.81
C ILE A 64 14.01 -1.60 6.41
N LYS A 65 14.14 -1.35 7.72
CA LYS A 65 14.67 -2.40 8.60
C LYS A 65 13.53 -3.38 8.84
N TRP A 66 13.74 -4.68 8.67
CA TRP A 66 12.76 -5.72 9.02
C TRP A 66 12.20 -5.45 10.43
N ARG A 67 10.95 -4.99 10.52
CA ARG A 67 10.28 -4.71 11.80
C ARG A 67 9.01 -5.55 11.86
N LEU A 68 9.13 -6.74 12.44
CA LEU A 68 8.00 -7.64 12.72
C LEU A 68 6.83 -6.92 13.40
N LYS A 69 7.10 -5.89 14.21
CA LYS A 69 6.08 -5.05 14.85
C LYS A 69 5.11 -4.40 13.86
N SER A 70 5.60 -3.88 12.73
CA SER A 70 4.75 -3.20 11.74
C SER A 70 3.90 -4.20 10.95
N PHE A 71 4.46 -5.35 10.60
CA PHE A 71 3.73 -6.46 9.99
C PHE A 71 2.64 -7.02 10.92
N ALA A 72 3.00 -7.29 12.18
CA ALA A 72 2.04 -7.77 13.18
C ALA A 72 0.93 -6.75 13.46
N SER A 73 1.24 -5.45 13.46
CA SER A 73 0.25 -4.39 13.60
C SER A 73 -0.77 -4.40 12.45
N LEU A 74 -0.32 -4.62 11.21
CA LEU A 74 -1.22 -4.70 10.06
C LEU A 74 -2.14 -5.93 10.16
N ILE A 75 -1.59 -7.10 10.46
CA ILE A 75 -2.38 -8.33 10.65
C ILE A 75 -3.39 -8.12 11.78
N PHE A 76 -2.97 -7.54 12.90
CA PHE A 76 -3.87 -7.24 14.02
C PHE A 76 -5.00 -6.31 13.60
N GLN A 77 -4.70 -5.24 12.86
CA GLN A 77 -5.73 -4.32 12.36
C GLN A 77 -6.74 -5.02 11.43
N VAL A 78 -6.27 -5.87 10.51
CA VAL A 78 -7.15 -6.64 9.61
C VAL A 78 -8.05 -7.57 10.42
N PHE A 79 -7.47 -8.39 11.30
CA PHE A 79 -8.25 -9.30 12.14
C PHE A 79 -9.24 -8.57 13.06
N PHE A 80 -8.80 -7.48 13.67
CA PHE A 80 -9.64 -6.66 14.54
C PHE A 80 -10.89 -6.16 13.81
N TRP A 81 -10.73 -5.61 12.60
CA TRP A 81 -11.86 -5.12 11.82
C TRP A 81 -12.77 -6.23 11.28
N VAL A 82 -12.21 -7.35 10.80
CA VAL A 82 -13.03 -8.49 10.36
C VAL A 82 -13.84 -9.06 11.51
N PHE A 83 -13.23 -9.22 12.68
CA PHE A 83 -13.91 -9.73 13.87
C PHE A 83 -14.96 -8.75 14.40
N ALA A 84 -14.64 -7.45 14.46
CA ALA A 84 -15.57 -6.41 14.90
C ALA A 84 -16.81 -6.33 13.99
N LEU A 85 -16.62 -6.35 12.67
CA LEU A 85 -17.74 -6.36 11.72
C LEU A 85 -18.53 -7.67 11.83
N TYR A 86 -17.86 -8.82 11.89
CA TYR A 86 -18.53 -10.11 12.02
C TYR A 86 -19.40 -10.18 13.28
N THR A 87 -18.88 -9.75 14.42
CA THR A 87 -19.64 -9.69 15.68
C THR A 87 -20.78 -8.67 15.61
N LEU A 88 -20.58 -7.50 15.02
CA LEU A 88 -21.64 -6.52 14.81
C LEU A 88 -22.80 -7.11 13.98
N LEU A 89 -22.51 -7.76 12.85
CA LEU A 89 -23.56 -8.39 12.02
C LEU A 89 -24.27 -9.54 12.76
N LEU A 90 -23.58 -10.29 13.62
CA LEU A 90 -24.22 -11.30 14.48
C LEU A 90 -25.20 -10.66 15.47
N PHE A 91 -24.81 -9.55 16.10
CA PHE A 91 -25.69 -8.83 17.04
C PHE A 91 -26.91 -8.20 16.35
N LEU A 92 -26.78 -7.79 15.09
CA LEU A 92 -27.89 -7.29 14.29
C LEU A 92 -28.82 -8.42 13.78
N GLY A 93 -28.43 -9.69 13.94
CA GLY A 93 -29.21 -10.84 13.46
C GLY A 93 -29.17 -11.04 11.94
N GLU A 94 -28.28 -10.34 11.24
CA GLU A 94 -28.15 -10.40 9.78
C GLU A 94 -27.43 -11.68 9.31
N ILE A 95 -26.67 -12.33 10.19
CA ILE A 95 -25.92 -13.56 9.90
C ILE A 95 -25.99 -14.54 11.06
N ASP A 96 -25.92 -15.84 10.74
CA ASP A 96 -25.73 -16.89 11.74
C ASP A 96 -24.25 -17.10 12.08
N PHE A 97 -24.01 -17.60 13.30
CA PHE A 97 -22.67 -17.99 13.71
C PHE A 97 -22.19 -19.20 12.88
N SER A 98 -21.18 -18.97 12.06
CA SER A 98 -20.59 -19.99 11.18
C SER A 98 -19.14 -19.65 10.91
N LEU A 99 -18.26 -20.57 11.29
CA LEU A 99 -16.82 -20.48 11.02
C LEU A 99 -16.54 -20.39 9.52
N LYS A 100 -17.37 -21.02 8.68
CA LYS A 100 -17.24 -20.95 7.22
C LYS A 100 -17.50 -19.53 6.71
N THR A 101 -18.53 -18.87 7.21
CA THR A 101 -18.85 -17.47 6.86
C THR A 101 -17.74 -16.53 7.30
N PHE A 102 -17.18 -16.73 8.49
CA PHE A 102 -16.04 -15.95 8.97
C PHE A 102 -14.81 -16.08 8.05
N LEU A 103 -14.45 -17.32 7.66
CA LEU A 103 -13.30 -17.55 6.77
C LEU A 103 -13.50 -16.96 5.37
N VAL A 104 -14.70 -17.03 4.82
CA VAL A 104 -15.01 -16.39 3.52
C VAL A 104 -14.89 -14.88 3.61
N ARG A 105 -15.39 -14.26 4.69
CA ARG A 105 -15.26 -12.81 4.90
C ARG A 105 -13.82 -12.38 5.13
N LEU A 106 -13.04 -13.16 5.87
CA LEU A 106 -11.61 -12.91 6.05
C LEU A 106 -10.86 -12.99 4.71
N ASN A 107 -11.11 -14.03 3.91
CA ASN A 107 -10.52 -14.16 2.59
C ASN A 107 -10.89 -12.98 1.68
N PHE A 108 -12.16 -12.56 1.70
CA PHE A 108 -12.61 -11.40 0.94
C PHE A 108 -11.88 -10.12 1.33
N VAL A 109 -11.64 -9.87 2.62
CA VAL A 109 -10.88 -8.68 3.05
C VAL A 109 -9.43 -8.78 2.61
N VAL A 110 -8.80 -9.95 2.70
CA VAL A 110 -7.41 -10.11 2.25
C VAL A 110 -7.28 -9.93 0.74
N THR A 111 -8.26 -10.35 -0.06
CA THR A 111 -8.21 -10.25 -1.53
C THR A 111 -8.72 -8.92 -2.08
N ALA A 112 -9.74 -8.32 -1.46
CA ALA A 112 -10.34 -7.06 -1.92
C ALA A 112 -9.47 -5.85 -1.59
N TYR A 113 -8.78 -5.85 -0.44
CA TYR A 113 -7.87 -4.77 -0.08
C TYR A 113 -6.47 -5.04 -0.64
N TRP A 114 -6.28 -4.65 -1.91
CA TRP A 114 -5.03 -4.79 -2.67
C TRP A 114 -3.79 -4.23 -1.96
N PHE A 115 -3.97 -3.26 -1.05
CA PHE A 115 -2.89 -2.69 -0.27
C PHE A 115 -2.24 -3.73 0.68
N ILE A 116 -3.03 -4.68 1.22
CA ILE A 116 -2.53 -5.71 2.14
C ILE A 116 -1.56 -6.63 1.38
N THR A 117 -1.96 -7.10 0.20
CA THR A 117 -1.14 -7.97 -0.64
C THR A 117 0.12 -7.25 -1.15
N ALA A 118 0.00 -5.98 -1.56
CA ALA A 118 1.14 -5.15 -1.94
C ALA A 118 2.13 -4.94 -0.77
N TYR A 119 1.63 -4.75 0.45
CA TYR A 119 2.46 -4.59 1.64
C TYR A 119 3.21 -5.89 1.99
N ILE A 120 2.57 -7.05 1.85
CA ILE A 120 3.22 -8.36 2.01
C ILE A 120 4.31 -8.55 0.93
N GLY A 121 4.01 -8.21 -0.32
CA GLY A 121 4.99 -8.26 -1.42
C GLY A 121 6.22 -7.38 -1.14
N LEU A 122 6.02 -6.18 -0.58
CA LEU A 122 7.10 -5.30 -0.18
C LEU A 122 7.97 -5.90 0.94
N TYR A 123 7.37 -6.62 1.88
CA TYR A 123 8.10 -7.34 2.93
C TYR A 123 9.00 -8.45 2.37
N LEU A 124 8.57 -9.13 1.32
CA LEU A 124 9.38 -10.14 0.62
C LEU A 124 10.54 -9.51 -0.17
N LEU A 125 10.38 -8.29 -0.67
CA LEU A 125 11.41 -7.56 -1.40
C LEU A 125 12.41 -6.83 -0.49
N ALA A 126 12.04 -6.55 0.76
CA ALA A 126 12.89 -5.93 1.76
C ALA A 126 14.29 -6.56 1.98
N PRO A 127 14.44 -7.90 2.10
CA PRO A 127 15.77 -8.52 2.25
C PRO A 127 16.65 -8.32 1.02
N LEU A 128 16.07 -8.36 -0.19
CA LEU A 128 16.79 -8.14 -1.45
C LEU A 128 17.37 -6.71 -1.53
N LEU A 129 16.58 -5.71 -1.11
CA LEU A 129 17.00 -4.31 -1.09
C LEU A 129 18.10 -4.05 -0.03
N ASN A 130 18.00 -4.68 1.14
CA ASN A 130 19.02 -4.58 2.17
C ASN A 130 20.35 -5.22 1.76
N MET A 131 20.33 -6.30 0.98
CA MET A 131 21.55 -6.86 0.37
C MET A 131 22.20 -5.84 -0.57
N HIS A 132 21.44 -5.20 -1.44
CA HIS A 132 21.98 -4.25 -2.42
C HIS A 132 22.66 -3.05 -1.75
N SER A 133 22.05 -2.51 -0.69
CA SER A 133 22.65 -1.41 0.10
C SER A 133 23.96 -1.82 0.79
N LYS A 134 24.04 -3.04 1.31
CA LYS A 134 25.26 -3.58 1.92
C LYS A 134 26.35 -3.78 0.87
N TYR A 135 26.01 -4.33 -0.30
CA TYR A 135 26.95 -4.47 -1.42
C TYR A 135 27.48 -3.10 -1.87
N MET A 136 26.63 -2.10 -2.08
CA MET A 136 27.06 -0.75 -2.49
C MET A 136 27.97 -0.05 -1.45
N ASN A 137 27.74 -0.25 -0.15
CA ASN A 137 28.65 0.25 0.89
C ASN A 137 30.03 -0.44 0.84
N VAL A 138 30.07 -1.74 0.55
CA VAL A 138 31.33 -2.49 0.43
C VAL A 138 32.15 -1.97 -0.76
N ILE A 139 31.55 -1.82 -1.95
CA ILE A 139 32.27 -1.27 -3.13
C ILE A 139 32.63 0.21 -2.98
N GLY A 140 31.81 1.02 -2.31
CA GLY A 140 32.13 2.42 -1.98
C GLY A 140 33.26 2.55 -0.97
N GLY A 141 33.31 1.68 0.04
CA GLY A 141 34.41 1.60 1.01
C GLY A 141 35.70 1.09 0.38
N VAL A 142 35.61 0.12 -0.53
CA VAL A 142 36.76 -0.39 -1.30
C VAL A 142 37.33 0.68 -2.23
N LYS A 143 36.50 1.51 -2.89
CA LYS A 143 36.99 2.67 -3.65
C LYS A 143 37.76 3.67 -2.77
N ASN A 144 37.38 3.86 -1.51
CA ASN A 144 38.09 4.77 -0.60
C ASN A 144 39.47 4.24 -0.12
N ILE A 145 39.76 2.95 -0.30
CA ILE A 145 41.05 2.34 0.09
C ILE A 145 42.05 2.36 -1.08
N TYR A 146 41.58 2.46 -2.32
CA TYR A 146 42.44 2.49 -3.52
C TYR A 146 42.80 3.91 -4.01
N TYR A 147 42.39 4.96 -3.30
CA TYR A 147 42.75 6.36 -3.57
C TYR A 147 43.51 7.01 -2.40
N ILE A 148 44.32 6.24 -1.67
CA ILE A 148 45.34 6.74 -0.72
C ILE A 148 46.71 6.33 -1.23
#